data_AF-A0A0F3RRC4-F1
#
_entry.id   AF-A0A0F3RRC4-F1
#
_cell.length_a   1.000
_cell.length_b   1.000
_cell.length_c   1.000
_cell.angle_alpha   90.00
_cell.angle_beta   90.00
_cell.angle_gamma   90.00
#
_symmetry.space_group_name_H-M   'P 1'
#
loop_
_entity.id
_entity.type
_entity.pdbx_description
1 polymer ?
#
loop_
_entity_poly.entity_id
_entity_poly.type
_entity_poly.pdbx_seq_one_letter_code
_entity_poly.pdbx_strand_id
1 'polypeptide(L)'
;MNRLKQLGIDVSVGTLNFLANTGIMLPYILILFQYQKTQSATYLITLVAVYISRAASIFYTKRLNLRSSTYLILTLVFGALGSLPFALTTSLGWLIAGSVLWGYSAATIWPYFLTVKLHLTHTTHFKMKSVYWLVFLLMGLLLGLDFYLKLSFSLSFALLAVLNLVALPGGLLLNEFTHDFYRGQPNQRHGLKQFWRWWLSVVFFAAIALLTTLRKASLNISYWVTLGIILVALVIALIELYADRTKLVNFKLRLINRGFMLSYVLLFSSFMAYYYWGKLGMYLVFVVYLIGFEGGAGILGALAHHDADQKRRLGQGLLIAGHLLVLIPWKWPYLLGLLLIALYIGDDNPTVNRELYESEVVDDDSAIINKYRFSTAGGLLCQLVLFGLLVVASATHGLSLLAFFKPANASHWFLYTWAVNWPLVLCSLGITLANIVNHRKQAAADHPSQAK
;
A
#
# COMPACT_ATOMS: atom_id res chain seq x y z
N MET A 1 27.87 31.69 -4.27
CA MET A 1 26.56 31.48 -3.61
C MET A 1 25.59 30.60 -4.41
N ASN A 2 25.39 30.82 -5.72
CA ASN A 2 24.43 30.03 -6.51
C ASN A 2 24.74 28.52 -6.58
N ARG A 3 26.01 28.10 -6.67
CA ARG A 3 26.39 26.68 -6.69
C ARG A 3 26.10 25.94 -5.37
N LEU A 4 26.35 26.56 -4.21
CA LEU A 4 26.06 25.96 -2.89
C LEU A 4 24.57 25.86 -2.63
N LYS A 5 23.80 26.88 -3.05
CA LYS A 5 22.33 26.84 -2.99
C LYS A 5 21.80 25.71 -3.88
N GLN A 6 22.28 25.60 -5.12
CA GLN A 6 21.86 24.55 -6.05
C GLN A 6 22.26 23.14 -5.57
N LEU A 7 23.45 22.99 -4.98
CA LEU A 7 23.92 21.72 -4.42
C LEU A 7 23.11 21.30 -3.17
N GLY A 8 22.73 22.26 -2.32
CA GLY A 8 21.81 22.00 -1.20
C GLY A 8 20.42 21.56 -1.65
N ILE A 9 19.92 22.13 -2.76
CA ILE A 9 18.65 21.75 -3.38
C ILE A 9 18.73 20.33 -3.94
N ASP A 10 19.78 20.04 -4.70
CA ASP A 10 20.00 18.72 -5.30
C ASP A 10 20.12 17.61 -4.22
N VAL A 11 20.80 17.90 -3.11
CA VAL A 11 20.90 16.99 -1.96
C VAL A 11 19.55 16.81 -1.27
N SER A 12 18.79 17.87 -1.05
CA SER A 12 17.51 17.81 -0.36
C SER A 12 16.45 17.07 -1.19
N VAL A 13 16.36 17.35 -2.49
CA VAL A 13 15.47 16.65 -3.42
C VAL A 13 15.92 15.20 -3.64
N GLY A 14 17.22 14.94 -3.73
CA GLY A 14 17.77 13.58 -3.81
C GLY A 14 17.44 12.75 -2.57
N THR A 15 17.53 13.35 -1.38
CA THR A 15 17.15 12.73 -0.10
C THR A 15 15.64 12.50 -0.02
N LEU A 16 14.83 13.45 -0.49
CA LEU A 16 13.38 13.30 -0.56
C LEU A 16 12.98 12.12 -1.47
N ASN A 17 13.61 12.00 -2.64
CA ASN A 17 13.40 10.86 -3.54
C ASN A 17 13.81 9.54 -2.87
N PHE A 18 14.95 9.50 -2.17
CA PHE A 18 15.34 8.32 -1.39
C PHE A 18 14.29 7.97 -0.33
N LEU A 19 13.86 8.94 0.47
CA LEU A 19 12.85 8.72 1.51
C LEU A 19 11.50 8.30 0.92
N ALA A 20 11.12 8.82 -0.25
CA ALA A 20 9.89 8.40 -0.91
C ALA A 20 9.94 6.91 -1.29
N ASN A 21 11.05 6.45 -1.88
CA ASN A 21 11.21 5.05 -2.31
C ASN A 21 11.45 4.09 -1.13
N THR A 22 12.33 4.48 -0.21
CA THR A 22 12.85 3.61 0.86
C THR A 22 12.05 3.77 2.16
N GLY A 23 11.48 4.94 2.41
CA GLY A 23 10.72 5.27 3.62
C GLY A 23 9.38 4.55 3.73
N ILE A 24 8.95 3.77 2.74
CA ILE A 24 7.83 2.85 2.90
C ILE A 24 8.28 1.52 3.56
N MET A 25 9.45 1.02 3.18
CA MET A 25 9.89 -0.34 3.53
C MET A 25 10.85 -0.38 4.71
N LEU A 26 11.79 0.56 4.78
CA LEU A 26 12.96 0.44 5.63
C LEU A 26 12.58 0.37 7.12
N PRO A 27 11.81 1.29 7.71
CA PRO A 27 11.46 1.21 9.13
C PRO A 27 10.58 0.01 9.49
N TYR A 28 9.70 -0.43 8.58
CA TYR A 28 8.98 -1.69 8.77
C TYR A 28 9.96 -2.87 8.90
N ILE A 29 10.96 -2.95 8.01
CA ILE A 29 12.00 -3.97 8.05
C ILE A 29 12.83 -3.88 9.34
N LEU A 30 13.21 -2.69 9.79
CA LEU A 30 13.99 -2.49 11.02
C LEU A 30 13.23 -2.97 12.26
N ILE A 31 11.95 -2.58 12.40
CA ILE A 31 11.09 -3.02 13.50
C ILE A 31 10.86 -4.53 13.44
N LEU A 32 10.66 -5.07 12.23
CA LEU A 32 10.47 -6.51 12.02
C LEU A 32 11.73 -7.30 12.42
N PHE A 33 12.92 -6.85 12.05
CA PHE A 33 14.17 -7.50 12.47
C PHE A 33 14.35 -7.45 13.98
N GLN A 34 14.05 -6.31 14.60
CA GLN A 34 14.13 -6.17 16.04
C GLN A 34 13.13 -7.10 16.75
N TYR A 35 11.91 -7.23 16.23
CA TYR A 35 10.94 -8.20 16.70
C TYR A 35 11.42 -9.65 16.50
N GLN A 36 11.99 -10.00 15.35
CA GLN A 36 12.52 -11.35 15.11
C GLN A 36 13.66 -11.71 16.07
N LYS A 37 14.54 -10.76 16.37
CA LYS A 37 15.67 -10.93 17.29
C LYS A 37 15.24 -11.04 18.75
N THR A 38 14.29 -10.21 19.18
CA THR A 38 13.91 -10.09 20.61
C THR A 38 12.68 -10.90 20.99
N GLN A 39 11.83 -11.26 20.03
CA GLN A 39 10.49 -11.82 20.22
C GLN A 39 9.60 -11.03 21.21
N SER A 40 9.91 -9.74 21.39
CA SER A 40 9.24 -8.90 22.38
C SER A 40 7.85 -8.45 21.92
N ALA A 41 6.87 -8.53 22.82
CA ALA A 41 5.52 -8.02 22.61
C ALA A 41 5.52 -6.52 22.29
N THR A 42 6.47 -5.75 22.84
CA THR A 42 6.59 -4.31 22.59
C THR A 42 6.79 -4.03 21.10
N TYR A 43 7.77 -4.68 20.46
CA TYR A 43 8.05 -4.50 19.04
C TYR A 43 6.96 -5.10 18.14
N LEU A 44 6.25 -6.13 18.60
CA LEU A 44 5.07 -6.63 17.91
C LEU A 44 3.95 -5.59 17.86
N ILE A 45 3.58 -5.01 19.01
CA ILE A 45 2.56 -3.95 19.11
C ILE A 45 2.96 -2.76 18.25
N THR A 46 4.25 -2.40 18.28
CA THR A 46 4.83 -1.30 17.51
C THR A 46 4.74 -1.56 15.99
N LEU A 47 5.08 -2.76 15.54
CA LEU A 47 4.95 -3.17 14.13
C LEU A 47 3.49 -3.10 13.66
N VAL A 48 2.56 -3.56 14.50
CA VAL A 48 1.12 -3.51 14.24
C VAL A 48 0.66 -2.04 14.17
N ALA A 49 1.06 -1.21 15.12
CA ALA A 49 0.73 0.22 15.17
C ALA A 49 1.20 0.98 13.93
N VAL A 50 2.42 0.72 13.44
CA VAL A 50 2.93 1.30 12.18
C VAL A 50 2.04 0.92 11.00
N TYR A 51 1.70 -0.36 10.87
CA TYR A 51 0.91 -0.86 9.76
C TYR A 51 -0.50 -0.23 9.72
N ILE A 52 -1.16 -0.16 10.88
CA ILE A 52 -2.49 0.45 11.01
C ILE A 52 -2.40 1.94 10.77
N SER A 53 -1.44 2.63 11.39
CA SER A 53 -1.29 4.08 11.25
C SER A 53 -1.12 4.46 9.79
N ARG A 54 -0.34 3.70 9.03
CA ARG A 54 -0.19 3.91 7.58
C ARG A 54 -1.52 3.80 6.85
N ALA A 55 -2.26 2.71 7.05
CA ALA A 55 -3.55 2.51 6.41
C ALA A 55 -4.54 3.62 6.82
N ALA A 56 -4.57 3.98 8.10
CA ALA A 56 -5.45 5.00 8.66
C ALA A 56 -5.13 6.40 8.14
N SER A 57 -3.85 6.73 8.04
CA SER A 57 -3.39 8.05 7.59
C SER A 57 -3.90 8.36 6.20
N ILE A 58 -3.82 7.44 5.23
CA ILE A 58 -4.37 7.66 3.86
C ILE A 58 -5.86 8.04 3.87
N PHE A 59 -6.65 7.52 4.82
CA PHE A 59 -8.06 7.88 4.96
C PHE A 59 -8.27 9.23 5.67
N TYR A 60 -7.43 9.55 6.66
CA TYR A 60 -7.50 10.81 7.41
C TYR A 60 -6.93 12.00 6.68
N THR A 61 -5.88 11.82 5.88
CA THR A 61 -5.20 12.90 5.16
C THR A 61 -6.21 13.70 4.34
N LYS A 62 -7.16 13.04 3.65
CA LYS A 62 -8.25 13.70 2.90
C LYS A 62 -9.11 14.65 3.75
N ARG A 63 -9.30 14.36 5.03
CA ARG A 63 -10.24 15.09 5.89
C ARG A 63 -9.69 16.44 6.37
N LEU A 64 -8.37 16.64 6.23
CA LEU A 64 -7.70 17.88 6.61
C LEU A 64 -7.61 18.88 5.45
N ASN A 65 -7.84 18.44 4.21
CA ASN A 65 -7.86 19.23 2.96
C ASN A 65 -6.78 20.33 2.87
N LEU A 66 -5.54 20.01 3.25
CA LEU A 66 -4.38 20.91 3.21
C LEU A 66 -3.79 20.94 1.79
N ARG A 67 -2.90 21.90 1.52
CA ARG A 67 -2.14 21.93 0.25
C ARG A 67 -1.14 20.77 0.20
N SER A 68 -0.85 20.24 -0.99
CA SER A 68 0.12 19.16 -1.20
C SER A 68 1.49 19.44 -0.58
N SER A 69 1.94 20.70 -0.64
CA SER A 69 3.18 21.15 -0.01
C SER A 69 3.15 21.11 1.53
N THR A 70 2.03 21.50 2.14
CA THR A 70 1.83 21.41 3.59
C THR A 70 1.85 19.96 4.05
N TYR A 71 1.25 19.06 3.27
CA TYR A 71 1.33 17.63 3.56
C TYR A 71 2.74 17.08 3.42
N LEU A 72 3.50 17.52 2.42
CA LEU A 72 4.90 17.11 2.25
C LEU A 72 5.76 17.56 3.44
N ILE A 73 5.56 18.78 3.95
CA ILE A 73 6.27 19.26 5.15
C ILE A 73 5.86 18.45 6.39
N LEU A 74 4.55 18.24 6.61
CA LEU A 74 4.06 17.43 7.73
C LEU A 74 4.60 16.00 7.68
N THR A 75 4.70 15.42 6.47
CA THR A 75 5.28 14.11 6.23
C THR A 75 6.72 14.06 6.73
N LEU A 76 7.54 15.04 6.38
CA LEU A 76 8.95 15.08 6.76
C LEU A 76 9.13 15.34 8.25
N VAL A 77 8.36 16.26 8.84
CA VAL A 77 8.38 16.54 10.28
C VAL A 77 7.95 15.30 11.08
N PHE A 78 6.85 14.65 10.70
CA PHE A 78 6.40 13.42 11.36
C PHE A 78 7.33 12.24 11.09
N GLY A 79 8.02 12.22 9.95
CA GLY A 79 9.07 11.24 9.67
C GLY A 79 10.26 11.40 10.61
N ALA A 80 10.70 12.63 10.85
CA ALA A 80 11.77 12.94 11.80
C ALA A 80 11.35 12.61 13.25
N LEU A 81 10.22 13.18 13.71
CA LEU A 81 9.71 12.97 15.06
C LEU A 81 9.32 11.51 15.32
N GLY A 82 8.83 10.80 14.30
CA GLY A 82 8.49 9.38 14.39
C GLY A 82 9.71 8.48 14.53
N SER A 83 10.86 8.89 13.99
CA SER A 83 12.11 8.11 14.04
C SER A 83 12.85 8.26 15.37
N LEU A 84 12.74 9.41 16.04
CA LEU A 84 13.45 9.69 17.30
C LEU A 84 13.11 8.72 18.45
N PRO A 85 11.85 8.36 18.72
CA PRO A 85 11.51 7.38 19.75
C PRO A 85 12.21 6.04 19.57
N PHE A 86 12.35 5.56 18.33
CA PHE A 86 13.04 4.31 18.03
C PHE A 86 14.56 4.39 18.21
N ALA A 87 15.13 5.59 18.06
CA ALA A 87 16.54 5.81 18.32
C ALA A 87 16.84 5.92 19.83
N LEU A 88 15.96 6.56 20.59
CA LEU A 88 16.26 7.03 21.95
C LEU A 88 15.67 6.15 23.07
N THR A 89 14.64 5.36 22.81
CA THR A 89 13.95 4.61 23.86
C THR A 89 13.39 3.27 23.39
N THR A 90 13.15 2.39 24.35
CA THR A 90 12.46 1.10 24.18
C THR A 90 11.08 1.09 24.84
N SER A 91 10.66 2.21 25.43
CA SER A 91 9.37 2.34 26.11
C SER A 91 8.21 2.22 25.12
N LEU A 92 7.26 1.33 25.42
CA LEU A 92 6.12 1.03 24.56
C LEU A 92 5.31 2.27 24.18
N GLY A 93 5.02 3.16 25.14
CA GLY A 93 4.21 4.36 24.88
C GLY A 93 4.84 5.27 23.84
N TRP A 94 6.15 5.52 23.96
CA TRP A 94 6.91 6.33 23.00
C TRP A 94 7.05 5.65 21.64
N LEU A 95 7.24 4.33 21.61
CA LEU A 95 7.29 3.57 20.36
C LEU A 95 5.93 3.57 19.63
N ILE A 96 4.81 3.54 20.34
CA ILE A 96 3.47 3.70 19.74
C ILE A 96 3.32 5.11 19.16
N ALA A 97 3.69 6.15 19.91
CA ALA A 97 3.65 7.52 19.40
C ALA A 97 4.51 7.68 18.13
N GLY A 98 5.74 7.14 18.16
CA GLY A 98 6.64 7.09 17.01
C GLY A 98 6.02 6.33 15.84
N SER A 99 5.38 5.19 16.09
CA SER A 99 4.69 4.38 15.07
C SER A 99 3.56 5.12 14.39
N VAL A 100 2.79 5.92 15.13
CA VAL A 100 1.70 6.72 14.59
C VAL A 100 2.23 7.80 13.65
N LEU A 101 3.18 8.61 14.13
CA LEU A 101 3.80 9.67 13.35
C LEU A 101 4.50 9.13 12.10
N TRP A 102 5.25 8.05 12.27
CA TRP A 102 5.97 7.43 11.18
C TRP A 102 5.04 6.77 10.16
N GLY A 103 3.99 6.07 10.63
CA GLY A 103 2.96 5.51 9.76
C GLY A 103 2.28 6.57 8.90
N TYR A 104 2.04 7.77 9.44
CA TYR A 104 1.57 8.91 8.66
C TYR A 104 2.58 9.32 7.58
N SER A 105 3.84 9.54 7.95
CA SER A 105 4.91 9.89 7.01
C SER A 105 5.03 8.88 5.86
N ALA A 106 5.07 7.58 6.18
CA ALA A 106 5.17 6.50 5.18
C ALA A 106 3.94 6.40 4.26
N ALA A 107 2.76 6.80 4.73
CA ALA A 107 1.54 6.83 3.93
C ALA A 107 1.54 7.97 2.90
N THR A 108 2.08 9.14 3.28
CA THR A 108 1.90 10.38 2.54
C THR A 108 3.11 10.74 1.68
N ILE A 109 4.33 10.32 2.05
CA ILE A 109 5.55 10.74 1.35
C ILE A 109 5.53 10.43 -0.14
N TRP A 110 5.08 9.23 -0.52
CA TRP A 110 5.09 8.80 -1.91
C TRP A 110 4.01 9.48 -2.76
N PRO A 111 2.72 9.52 -2.36
CA PRO A 111 1.70 10.28 -3.07
C PRO A 111 2.11 11.71 -3.38
N TYR A 112 2.55 12.47 -2.38
CA TYR A 112 2.88 13.89 -2.54
C TYR A 112 4.18 14.10 -3.31
N PHE A 113 5.19 13.26 -3.09
CA PHE A 113 6.41 13.30 -3.89
C PHE A 113 6.11 13.02 -5.37
N LEU A 114 5.22 12.06 -5.66
CA LEU A 114 4.83 11.74 -7.03
C LEU A 114 4.06 12.88 -7.70
N THR A 115 3.13 13.54 -7.01
CA THR A 115 2.44 14.74 -7.50
C THR A 115 3.46 15.78 -7.96
N VAL A 116 4.43 16.07 -7.10
CA VAL A 116 5.44 17.08 -7.32
C VAL A 116 6.40 16.67 -8.46
N LYS A 117 6.87 15.42 -8.46
CA LYS A 117 7.77 14.88 -9.48
C LYS A 117 7.15 14.94 -10.88
N LEU A 118 5.88 14.56 -11.02
CA LEU A 118 5.22 14.54 -12.32
C LEU A 118 5.04 15.96 -12.87
N HIS A 119 4.71 16.94 -12.03
CA HIS A 119 4.65 18.35 -12.43
C HIS A 119 6.03 18.93 -12.80
N LEU A 120 7.10 18.55 -12.10
CA LEU A 120 8.47 19.00 -12.40
C LEU A 120 9.06 18.40 -13.66
N THR A 121 8.63 17.19 -14.04
CA THR A 121 9.12 16.50 -15.25
C THR A 121 8.77 17.28 -16.52
N HIS A 122 7.71 18.12 -16.47
CA HIS A 122 7.34 19.01 -17.58
C HIS A 122 8.19 20.30 -17.64
N THR A 123 8.95 20.65 -16.60
CA THR A 123 9.59 21.97 -16.49
C THR A 123 11.12 21.93 -16.41
N THR A 124 11.77 20.81 -16.04
CA THR A 124 13.22 20.78 -15.81
C THR A 124 13.91 19.41 -15.97
N HIS A 125 15.12 19.39 -16.57
CA HIS A 125 16.00 18.22 -16.68
C HIS A 125 16.86 18.03 -15.41
N PHE A 126 16.38 17.27 -14.41
CA PHE A 126 17.13 17.00 -13.17
C PHE A 126 17.99 15.73 -13.21
N LYS A 127 19.23 15.79 -12.68
CA LYS A 127 20.12 14.63 -12.49
C LYS A 127 19.96 13.99 -11.10
N MET A 128 18.90 13.20 -10.90
CA MET A 128 18.56 12.57 -9.61
C MET A 128 19.47 11.40 -9.13
N LYS A 129 20.34 10.84 -9.99
CA LYS A 129 20.93 9.49 -9.76
C LYS A 129 22.11 9.42 -8.78
N SER A 130 22.87 10.48 -8.54
CA SER A 130 24.16 10.35 -7.82
C SER A 130 24.07 10.38 -6.29
N VAL A 131 23.17 11.19 -5.72
CA VAL A 131 23.02 11.32 -4.25
C VAL A 131 22.35 10.09 -3.63
N TYR A 132 21.46 9.44 -4.38
CA TYR A 132 20.75 8.23 -3.98
C TYR A 132 21.69 7.09 -3.53
N TRP A 133 22.74 6.81 -4.31
CA TRP A 133 23.70 5.74 -4.01
C TRP A 133 24.51 6.01 -2.75
N LEU A 134 24.85 7.27 -2.49
CA LEU A 134 25.61 7.68 -1.31
C LEU A 134 24.77 7.51 -0.03
N VAL A 135 23.48 7.88 -0.07
CA VAL A 135 22.56 7.64 1.06
C VAL A 135 22.33 6.15 1.29
N PHE A 136 22.20 5.35 0.22
CA PHE A 136 22.11 3.89 0.33
C PHE A 136 23.36 3.26 0.98
N LEU A 137 24.55 3.69 0.56
CA LEU A 137 25.82 3.23 1.12
C LEU A 137 25.93 3.60 2.61
N LEU A 138 25.60 4.84 2.96
CA LEU A 138 25.62 5.31 4.35
C LEU A 138 24.64 4.52 5.23
N MET A 139 23.43 4.27 4.74
CA MET A 139 22.43 3.47 5.46
C MET A 139 22.92 2.02 5.63
N GLY A 140 23.51 1.42 4.59
CA GLY A 140 24.08 0.07 4.67
C GLY A 140 25.22 -0.05 5.69
N LEU A 141 26.11 0.96 5.74
CA LEU A 141 27.20 1.03 6.72
C LEU A 141 26.66 1.15 8.16
N LEU A 142 25.68 2.04 8.39
CA LEU A 142 25.08 2.19 9.72
C LEU A 142 24.30 0.95 10.15
N LEU A 143 23.62 0.26 9.23
CA LEU A 143 22.98 -1.01 9.53
C LEU A 143 24.00 -2.05 9.97
N GLY A 144 25.11 -2.19 9.23
CA GLY A 144 26.21 -3.08 9.61
C GLY A 144 26.79 -2.75 10.97
N LEU A 145 26.93 -1.45 11.29
CA LEU A 145 27.45 -0.96 12.56
C LEU A 145 26.46 -1.17 13.72
N ASP A 146 25.17 -0.94 13.51
CA ASP A 146 24.09 -1.27 14.46
C ASP A 146 24.05 -2.78 14.77
N PHE A 147 24.27 -3.63 13.77
CA PHE A 147 24.39 -5.07 13.93
C PHE A 147 25.61 -5.44 14.77
N TYR A 148 26.78 -4.87 14.47
CA TYR A 148 28.03 -5.13 15.18
C TYR A 148 27.97 -4.67 16.65
N LEU A 149 27.45 -3.46 16.90
CA LEU A 149 27.36 -2.85 18.22
C LEU A 149 26.09 -3.24 19.02
N LYS A 150 25.20 -4.07 18.44
CA LYS A 150 23.93 -4.51 19.04
C LYS A 150 22.99 -3.37 19.47
N LEU A 151 23.05 -2.22 18.81
CA LEU A 151 22.34 -0.98 19.18
C LEU A 151 20.84 -0.97 18.83
N SER A 152 20.22 -2.13 18.60
CA SER A 152 18.79 -2.24 18.27
C SER A 152 18.32 -1.32 17.13
N PHE A 153 19.20 -1.06 16.16
CA PHE A 153 18.99 -0.16 15.03
C PHE A 153 18.85 1.33 15.37
N SER A 154 19.28 1.75 16.57
CA SER A 154 19.18 3.13 17.04
C SER A 154 19.87 4.11 16.08
N LEU A 155 21.05 3.78 15.55
CA LEU A 155 21.77 4.67 14.63
C LEU A 155 21.07 4.79 13.28
N SER A 156 20.49 3.70 12.79
CA SER A 156 19.68 3.69 11.57
C SER A 156 18.44 4.57 11.71
N PHE A 157 17.77 4.53 12.86
CA PHE A 157 16.64 5.42 13.16
C PHE A 157 17.05 6.88 13.37
N ALA A 158 18.20 7.12 14.00
CA ALA A 158 18.75 8.47 14.14
C ALA A 158 19.11 9.07 12.76
N LEU A 159 19.74 8.29 11.88
CA LEU A 159 20.01 8.71 10.51
C LEU A 159 18.71 9.01 9.76
N LEU A 160 17.67 8.17 9.90
CA LEU A 160 16.38 8.44 9.30
C LEU A 160 15.77 9.76 9.79
N ALA A 161 15.91 10.09 11.07
CA ALA A 161 15.47 11.38 11.59
C ALA A 161 16.23 12.54 10.91
N VAL A 162 17.55 12.43 10.82
CA VAL A 162 18.40 13.43 10.15
C VAL A 162 18.06 13.56 8.67
N LEU A 163 17.88 12.46 7.93
CA LEU A 163 17.53 12.49 6.51
C LEU A 163 16.19 13.19 6.27
N ASN A 164 15.19 12.95 7.14
CA ASN A 164 13.91 13.67 7.05
C ASN A 164 14.07 15.17 7.27
N LEU A 165 14.95 15.59 8.21
CA LEU A 165 15.25 17.01 8.44
C LEU A 165 16.02 17.63 7.26
N VAL A 166 16.99 16.92 6.68
CA VAL A 166 17.77 17.36 5.51
C VAL A 166 16.89 17.47 4.25
N ALA A 167 15.80 16.71 4.16
CA ALA A 167 14.82 16.79 3.08
C ALA A 167 13.82 17.97 3.25
N LEU A 168 13.72 18.59 4.44
CA LEU A 168 12.78 19.70 4.69
C LEU A 168 12.99 20.91 3.77
N PRO A 169 14.22 21.43 3.57
CA PRO A 169 14.47 22.54 2.65
C PRO A 169 13.97 22.25 1.23
N GLY A 170 14.15 21.02 0.73
CA GLY A 170 13.66 20.57 -0.57
C GLY A 170 12.13 20.58 -0.60
N GLY A 171 11.48 20.07 0.44
CA GLY A 171 10.01 20.14 0.58
C GLY A 171 9.46 21.58 0.62
N LEU A 172 10.19 22.51 1.27
CA LEU A 172 9.82 23.93 1.35
C LEU A 172 10.04 24.67 0.03
N LEU A 173 11.11 24.38 -0.71
CA LEU A 173 11.33 24.98 -2.02
C LEU A 173 10.31 24.50 -3.05
N LEU A 174 9.92 23.23 -2.96
CA LEU A 174 8.80 22.70 -3.73
C LEU A 174 7.49 23.43 -3.39
N ASN A 175 7.30 23.87 -2.14
CA ASN A 175 6.16 24.71 -1.75
C ASN A 175 6.17 26.04 -2.50
N GLU A 176 7.32 26.72 -2.61
CA GLU A 176 7.45 27.98 -3.34
C GLU A 176 7.12 27.79 -4.83
N PHE A 177 7.64 26.74 -5.46
CA PHE A 177 7.26 26.39 -6.84
C PHE A 177 5.75 26.13 -6.94
N THR A 178 5.17 25.30 -6.06
CA THR A 178 3.73 24.99 -6.07
C THR A 178 2.85 26.23 -5.79
N HIS A 179 3.35 27.22 -5.05
CA HIS A 179 2.61 28.43 -4.68
C HIS A 179 2.24 29.29 -5.90
N ASP A 180 3.10 29.32 -6.91
CA ASP A 180 2.81 29.99 -8.18
C ASP A 180 1.70 29.28 -8.98
N PHE A 181 1.50 27.96 -8.79
CA PHE A 181 0.42 27.21 -9.44
C PHE A 181 -0.94 27.41 -8.76
N TYR A 182 -0.99 27.65 -7.44
CA TYR A 182 -2.25 27.90 -6.71
C TYR A 182 -2.73 29.36 -6.78
N ARG A 183 -2.05 30.24 -7.53
CA ARG A 183 -2.54 31.61 -7.76
C ARG A 183 -3.89 31.56 -8.48
N GLY A 184 -4.96 31.87 -7.76
CA GLY A 184 -6.32 32.00 -8.30
C GLY A 184 -7.32 30.92 -7.86
N GLN A 185 -6.88 29.86 -7.17
CA GLN A 185 -7.82 28.90 -6.59
C GLN A 185 -8.31 29.39 -5.21
N PRO A 186 -9.64 29.49 -4.98
CA PRO A 186 -10.16 29.93 -3.69
C PRO A 186 -9.74 28.95 -2.60
N ASN A 187 -9.27 29.49 -1.48
CA ASN A 187 -8.86 28.72 -0.30
C ASN A 187 -10.09 28.04 0.31
N GLN A 188 -10.48 26.88 -0.22
CA GLN A 188 -11.68 26.16 0.20
C GLN A 188 -11.45 25.48 1.55
N ARG A 189 -11.47 26.28 2.62
CA ARG A 189 -11.59 25.80 4.01
C ARG A 189 -12.98 25.18 4.21
N HIS A 190 -13.14 23.94 3.80
CA HIS A 190 -14.27 23.15 4.22
C HIS A 190 -14.00 22.69 5.65
N GLY A 191 -14.80 23.15 6.62
CA GLY A 191 -14.71 22.70 8.00
C GLY A 191 -14.81 21.18 8.13
N LEU A 192 -14.52 20.63 9.31
CA LEU A 192 -14.66 19.22 9.68
C LEU A 192 -16.11 18.74 9.58
N LYS A 193 -16.67 18.70 8.37
CA LYS A 193 -17.96 18.10 8.10
C LYS A 193 -17.77 16.59 8.29
N GLN A 194 -18.61 15.99 9.14
CA GLN A 194 -18.68 14.54 9.42
C GLN A 194 -17.74 14.03 10.54
N PHE A 195 -17.77 14.65 11.72
CA PHE A 195 -17.10 14.15 12.93
C PHE A 195 -17.45 12.69 13.29
N TRP A 196 -18.68 12.23 13.02
CA TRP A 196 -19.07 10.83 13.23
C TRP A 196 -18.20 9.82 12.42
N ARG A 197 -17.74 10.21 11.23
CA ARG A 197 -16.85 9.37 10.40
C ARG A 197 -15.47 9.23 11.04
N TRP A 198 -15.02 10.17 11.87
CA TRP A 198 -13.76 10.03 12.61
C TRP A 198 -13.84 8.87 13.58
N TRP A 199 -14.91 8.82 14.38
CA TRP A 199 -15.15 7.71 15.29
C TRP A 199 -15.29 6.37 14.58
N LEU A 200 -16.01 6.32 13.46
CA LEU A 200 -16.10 5.09 12.67
C LEU A 200 -14.74 4.63 12.15
N SER A 201 -13.89 5.55 11.68
CA SER A 201 -12.53 5.21 11.26
C SER A 201 -11.69 4.69 12.42
N VAL A 202 -11.79 5.27 13.62
CA VAL A 202 -11.09 4.75 14.82
C VAL A 202 -11.52 3.32 15.12
N VAL A 203 -12.83 3.04 15.15
CA VAL A 203 -13.36 1.68 15.39
C VAL A 203 -12.91 0.72 14.29
N PHE A 204 -12.97 1.14 13.03
CA PHE A 204 -12.55 0.33 11.90
C PHE A 204 -11.07 -0.04 11.94
N PHE A 205 -10.19 0.93 12.22
CA PHE A 205 -8.75 0.66 12.29
C PHE A 205 -8.37 -0.11 13.56
N ALA A 206 -9.11 0.04 14.66
CA ALA A 206 -8.98 -0.83 15.83
C ALA A 206 -9.36 -2.29 15.52
N ALA A 207 -10.41 -2.52 14.72
CA ALA A 207 -10.75 -3.86 14.25
C ALA A 207 -9.63 -4.45 13.39
N ILE A 208 -9.12 -3.69 12.41
CA ILE A 208 -7.97 -4.12 11.58
C ILE A 208 -6.71 -4.37 12.42
N ALA A 209 -6.51 -3.59 13.49
CA ALA A 209 -5.42 -3.77 14.43
C ALA A 209 -5.48 -5.14 15.10
N LEU A 210 -6.64 -5.46 15.67
CA LEU A 210 -6.88 -6.73 16.34
C LEU A 210 -6.68 -7.90 15.38
N LEU A 211 -7.26 -7.83 14.19
CA LEU A 211 -7.09 -8.85 13.15
C LEU A 211 -5.62 -9.02 12.77
N THR A 212 -4.87 -7.92 12.66
CA THR A 212 -3.43 -7.96 12.38
C THR A 212 -2.64 -8.64 13.48
N THR A 213 -2.99 -8.39 14.74
CA THR A 213 -2.39 -9.07 15.90
C THR A 213 -2.69 -10.57 15.90
N LEU A 214 -3.91 -10.98 15.55
CA LEU A 214 -4.29 -12.40 15.44
C LEU A 214 -3.48 -13.18 14.39
N ARG A 215 -2.86 -12.50 13.41
CA ARG A 215 -1.92 -13.14 12.45
C ARG A 215 -0.56 -13.45 13.04
N LYS A 216 -0.18 -12.77 14.12
CA LYS A 216 1.19 -12.76 14.65
C LYS A 216 1.28 -13.35 16.05
N ALA A 217 0.19 -13.30 16.82
CA ALA A 217 0.12 -13.81 18.18
C ALA A 217 -1.17 -14.62 18.39
N SER A 218 -1.06 -15.66 19.21
CA SER A 218 -2.22 -16.45 19.64
C SER A 218 -2.94 -15.70 20.76
N LEU A 219 -4.05 -15.04 20.43
CA LEU A 219 -4.97 -14.52 21.42
C LEU A 219 -6.16 -15.45 21.55
N ASN A 220 -6.53 -15.80 22.78
CA ASN A 220 -7.70 -16.63 23.05
C ASN A 220 -8.97 -15.78 22.96
N ILE A 221 -9.42 -15.50 21.74
CA ILE A 221 -10.65 -14.76 21.46
C ILE A 221 -11.64 -15.71 20.80
N SER A 222 -12.89 -15.70 21.27
CA SER A 222 -13.96 -16.49 20.67
C SER A 222 -14.14 -16.17 19.19
N TYR A 223 -14.38 -17.21 18.38
CA TYR A 223 -14.65 -17.07 16.94
C TYR A 223 -15.84 -16.14 16.66
N TRP A 224 -16.88 -16.20 17.51
CA TRP A 224 -18.07 -15.34 17.39
C TRP A 224 -17.76 -13.86 17.59
N VAL A 225 -16.90 -13.55 18.57
CA VAL A 225 -16.44 -12.17 18.81
C VAL A 225 -15.62 -11.68 17.63
N THR A 226 -14.71 -12.52 17.12
CA THR A 226 -13.88 -12.17 15.96
C THR A 226 -14.74 -11.93 14.71
N LEU A 227 -15.73 -12.79 14.46
CA LEU A 227 -16.68 -12.62 13.36
C LEU A 227 -17.51 -11.34 13.49
N GLY A 228 -17.99 -11.04 14.70
CA GLY A 228 -18.70 -9.79 14.99
C GLY A 228 -17.86 -8.56 14.69
N ILE A 229 -16.57 -8.57 15.06
CA ILE A 229 -15.63 -7.48 14.76
C ILE A 229 -15.41 -7.32 13.25
N ILE A 230 -15.28 -8.42 12.51
CA ILE A 230 -15.15 -8.40 11.05
C ILE A 230 -16.42 -7.83 10.41
N LEU A 231 -17.61 -8.24 10.88
CA LEU A 231 -18.89 -7.76 10.37
C LEU A 231 -19.04 -6.25 10.60
N VAL A 232 -18.73 -5.77 11.80
CA VAL A 232 -18.74 -4.32 12.12
C VAL A 232 -17.77 -3.57 11.21
N ALA A 233 -16.55 -4.07 11.03
CA ALA A 233 -15.57 -3.45 10.16
C ALA A 233 -16.04 -3.42 8.69
N LEU A 234 -16.68 -4.49 8.21
CA LEU A 234 -17.24 -4.56 6.86
C LEU A 234 -18.37 -3.54 6.66
N VAL A 235 -19.28 -3.43 7.63
CA VAL A 235 -20.36 -2.43 7.60
C VAL A 235 -19.80 -1.01 7.55
N ILE A 236 -18.78 -0.71 8.37
CA ILE A 236 -18.13 0.61 8.33
C ILE A 236 -17.46 0.86 6.97
N ALA A 237 -16.77 -0.14 6.41
CA ALA A 237 -16.16 -0.03 5.08
C ALA A 237 -17.19 0.26 3.98
N LEU A 238 -18.36 -0.39 4.04
CA LEU A 238 -19.46 -0.17 3.11
C LEU A 238 -20.08 1.23 3.26
N ILE A 239 -20.26 1.70 4.50
CA ILE A 239 -20.75 3.07 4.77
C ILE A 239 -19.77 4.10 4.19
N GLU A 240 -18.46 3.93 4.43
CA GLU A 240 -17.43 4.82 3.88
C GLU A 240 -17.40 4.81 2.35
N LEU A 241 -17.52 3.63 1.73
CA LEU A 241 -17.55 3.49 0.28
C LEU A 241 -18.78 4.14 -0.34
N TYR A 242 -19.94 4.00 0.31
CA TYR A 242 -21.20 4.61 -0.11
C TYR A 242 -21.19 6.13 0.07
N ALA A 243 -20.65 6.63 1.18
CA ALA A 243 -20.52 8.07 1.43
C ALA A 243 -19.69 8.77 0.35
N ASP A 244 -18.68 8.07 -0.19
CA ASP A 244 -17.83 8.57 -1.27
C ASP A 244 -18.33 8.18 -2.68
N ARG A 245 -19.59 7.76 -2.85
CA ARG A 245 -20.15 7.23 -4.12
C ARG A 245 -19.90 8.08 -5.36
N THR A 246 -19.90 9.41 -5.22
CA THR A 246 -19.70 10.36 -6.34
C THR A 246 -18.25 10.67 -6.68
N LYS A 247 -17.27 10.22 -5.87
CA LYS A 247 -15.85 10.50 -6.10
C LYS A 247 -15.21 9.45 -7.01
N LEU A 248 -14.49 9.89 -8.04
CA LEU A 248 -13.81 9.03 -9.03
C LEU A 248 -14.71 7.90 -9.56
N VAL A 249 -15.97 8.21 -9.89
CA VAL A 249 -16.97 7.19 -10.27
C VAL A 249 -16.42 6.24 -11.34
N ASN A 250 -15.69 6.78 -12.31
CA ASN A 250 -15.18 6.00 -13.42
C ASN A 250 -14.00 5.08 -13.04
N PHE A 251 -13.16 5.50 -12.10
CA PHE A 251 -11.95 4.77 -11.70
C PHE A 251 -12.15 3.93 -10.44
N LYS A 252 -13.18 4.19 -9.64
CA LYS A 252 -13.34 3.61 -8.31
C LYS A 252 -13.33 2.09 -8.30
N LEU A 253 -14.10 1.46 -9.18
CA LEU A 253 -14.17 0.00 -9.23
C LEU A 253 -12.82 -0.61 -9.66
N ARG A 254 -12.13 0.02 -10.62
CA ARG A 254 -10.78 -0.36 -11.06
C ARG A 254 -9.78 -0.27 -9.91
N LEU A 255 -9.82 0.82 -9.14
CA LEU A 255 -8.95 1.04 -7.98
C LEU A 255 -9.21 0.04 -6.84
N ILE A 256 -10.48 -0.25 -6.53
CA ILE A 256 -10.85 -1.25 -5.52
C ILE A 256 -10.41 -2.64 -5.97
N ASN A 257 -10.66 -3.00 -7.23
CA ASN A 257 -10.23 -4.29 -7.80
C ASN A 257 -8.73 -4.46 -7.67
N ARG A 258 -7.96 -3.45 -8.08
CA ARG A 258 -6.51 -3.45 -7.97
C ARG A 258 -6.03 -3.65 -6.53
N GLY A 259 -6.63 -2.91 -5.58
CA GLY A 259 -6.34 -3.04 -4.16
C GLY A 259 -6.56 -4.45 -3.63
N PHE A 260 -7.70 -5.04 -4.03
CA PHE A 260 -8.08 -6.40 -3.67
C PHE A 260 -7.08 -7.41 -4.22
N MET A 261 -6.77 -7.35 -5.53
CA MET A 261 -5.82 -8.25 -6.18
C MET A 261 -4.42 -8.15 -5.60
N LEU A 262 -3.94 -6.93 -5.29
CA LEU A 262 -2.62 -6.74 -4.69
C LEU A 262 -2.54 -7.37 -3.29
N SER A 263 -3.60 -7.26 -2.49
CA SER A 263 -3.67 -7.94 -1.19
C SER A 263 -3.85 -9.45 -1.34
N TYR A 264 -4.60 -9.90 -2.34
CA TYR A 264 -4.75 -11.32 -2.65
C TYR A 264 -3.39 -11.97 -2.99
N VAL A 265 -2.60 -11.35 -3.88
CA VAL A 265 -1.28 -11.86 -4.27
C VAL A 265 -0.28 -11.73 -3.11
N LEU A 266 -0.11 -10.55 -2.52
CA LEU A 266 0.98 -10.33 -1.56
C LEU A 266 0.68 -10.81 -0.13
N LEU A 267 -0.56 -10.75 0.31
CA LEU A 267 -0.93 -11.16 1.66
C LEU A 267 -1.40 -12.60 1.69
N PHE A 268 -2.52 -12.91 1.03
CA PHE A 268 -3.10 -14.25 1.11
C PHE A 268 -2.21 -15.30 0.45
N SER A 269 -1.85 -15.06 -0.81
CA SER A 269 -1.17 -16.07 -1.62
C SER A 269 0.22 -16.40 -1.08
N SER A 270 0.88 -15.44 -0.43
CA SER A 270 2.14 -15.66 0.29
C SER A 270 2.00 -16.73 1.37
N PHE A 271 0.98 -16.67 2.22
CA PHE A 271 0.73 -17.71 3.24
C PHE A 271 0.22 -19.01 2.61
N MET A 272 -0.66 -18.93 1.61
CA MET A 272 -1.19 -20.11 0.94
C MET A 272 -0.09 -20.90 0.20
N ALA A 273 0.90 -20.21 -0.38
CA ALA A 273 2.02 -20.85 -1.07
C ALA A 273 2.89 -21.71 -0.13
N TYR A 274 2.86 -21.47 1.18
CA TYR A 274 3.51 -22.36 2.14
C TYR A 274 2.99 -23.79 2.02
N TYR A 275 1.70 -23.98 1.77
CA TYR A 275 1.11 -25.31 1.70
C TYR A 275 1.49 -26.08 0.42
N TYR A 276 2.04 -25.39 -0.59
CA TYR A 276 2.52 -26.00 -1.85
C TYR A 276 4.03 -26.27 -1.85
N TRP A 277 4.84 -25.35 -1.30
CA TRP A 277 6.32 -25.39 -1.35
C TRP A 277 7.01 -25.17 0.01
N GLY A 278 6.28 -25.20 1.12
CA GLY A 278 6.82 -24.90 2.44
C GLY A 278 7.35 -23.46 2.53
N LYS A 279 8.42 -23.24 3.30
CA LYS A 279 9.02 -21.90 3.50
C LYS A 279 9.39 -21.20 2.18
N LEU A 280 9.79 -21.95 1.16
CA LEU A 280 10.15 -21.41 -0.16
C LEU A 280 8.95 -20.77 -0.87
N GLY A 281 7.73 -21.24 -0.61
CA GLY A 281 6.51 -20.72 -1.25
C GLY A 281 6.28 -19.24 -1.00
N MET A 282 6.53 -18.75 0.22
CA MET A 282 6.36 -17.34 0.56
C MET A 282 7.30 -16.44 -0.28
N TYR A 283 8.55 -16.88 -0.48
CA TYR A 283 9.52 -16.14 -1.29
C TYR A 283 9.19 -16.21 -2.78
N LEU A 284 8.71 -17.35 -3.28
CA LEU A 284 8.32 -17.52 -4.68
C LEU A 284 7.20 -16.56 -5.07
N VAL A 285 6.19 -16.38 -4.22
CA VAL A 285 5.11 -15.40 -4.48
C VAL A 285 5.65 -13.99 -4.58
N PHE A 286 6.60 -13.61 -3.73
CA PHE A 286 7.23 -12.30 -3.78
C PHE A 286 8.03 -12.09 -5.09
N VAL A 287 8.80 -13.08 -5.51
CA VAL A 287 9.55 -13.05 -6.78
C VAL A 287 8.60 -12.93 -7.97
N VAL A 288 7.54 -13.75 -8.01
CA VAL A 288 6.51 -13.70 -9.06
C VAL A 288 5.82 -12.35 -9.10
N TYR A 289 5.48 -11.79 -7.94
CA TYR A 289 4.91 -10.45 -7.85
C TYR A 289 5.87 -9.40 -8.41
N LEU A 290 7.16 -9.44 -8.05
CA LEU A 290 8.15 -8.45 -8.48
C LEU A 290 8.36 -8.52 -10.00
N ILE A 291 8.50 -9.72 -10.56
CA ILE A 291 8.59 -9.95 -12.00
C ILE A 291 7.35 -9.42 -12.71
N GLY A 292 6.15 -9.76 -12.21
CA GLY A 292 4.90 -9.33 -12.82
C GLY A 292 4.66 -7.82 -12.71
N PHE A 293 4.94 -7.23 -11.55
CA PHE A 293 4.71 -5.82 -11.27
C PHE A 293 5.65 -4.91 -12.08
N GLU A 294 6.95 -5.20 -12.08
CA GLU A 294 7.94 -4.40 -12.82
C GLU A 294 7.92 -4.72 -14.32
N GLY A 295 7.76 -5.99 -14.68
CA GLY A 295 7.76 -6.44 -16.06
C GLY A 295 6.44 -6.23 -16.81
N GLY A 296 5.31 -6.06 -16.10
CA GLY A 296 3.97 -6.07 -16.66
C GLY A 296 3.78 -5.12 -17.84
N ALA A 297 4.12 -3.85 -17.67
CA ALA A 297 3.92 -2.82 -18.71
C ALA A 297 4.76 -3.08 -19.98
N GLY A 298 6.00 -3.55 -19.81
CA GLY A 298 6.92 -3.86 -20.90
C GLY A 298 6.57 -5.17 -21.62
N ILE A 299 6.31 -6.23 -20.86
CA ILE A 299 5.95 -7.56 -21.39
C ILE A 299 4.62 -7.47 -22.16
N LEU A 300 3.58 -6.87 -21.58
CA LEU A 300 2.30 -6.70 -22.25
C LEU A 300 2.39 -5.74 -23.45
N GLY A 301 3.22 -4.68 -23.35
CA GLY A 301 3.47 -3.79 -24.48
C GLY A 301 4.13 -4.50 -25.66
N ALA A 302 5.14 -5.33 -25.39
CA ALA A 302 5.84 -6.10 -26.42
C ALA A 302 4.93 -7.15 -27.06
N LEU A 303 4.17 -7.91 -26.25
CA LEU A 303 3.24 -8.94 -26.73
C LEU A 303 2.07 -8.35 -27.54
N ALA A 304 1.67 -7.12 -27.24
CA ALA A 304 0.61 -6.41 -27.96
C ALA A 304 1.13 -5.54 -29.10
N HIS A 305 2.40 -5.69 -29.50
CA HIS A 305 3.03 -4.87 -30.55
C HIS A 305 2.84 -3.35 -30.37
N HIS A 306 2.78 -2.89 -29.12
CA HIS A 306 2.54 -1.49 -28.72
C HIS A 306 1.17 -0.91 -29.14
N ASP A 307 0.22 -1.74 -29.56
CA ASP A 307 -1.18 -1.33 -29.77
C ASP A 307 -1.93 -1.29 -28.42
N ALA A 308 -2.51 -0.13 -28.09
CA ALA A 308 -3.25 0.10 -26.86
C ALA A 308 -4.49 -0.79 -26.72
N ASP A 309 -5.23 -1.05 -27.80
CA ASP A 309 -6.45 -1.86 -27.75
C ASP A 309 -6.14 -3.34 -27.61
N GLN A 310 -5.15 -3.82 -28.37
CA GLN A 310 -4.65 -5.19 -28.25
C GLN A 310 -4.09 -5.44 -26.84
N LYS A 311 -3.31 -4.49 -26.31
CA LYS A 311 -2.73 -4.56 -24.97
C LYS A 311 -3.81 -4.67 -23.90
N ARG A 312 -4.87 -3.87 -24.02
CA ARG A 312 -6.02 -3.93 -23.11
C ARG A 312 -6.72 -5.29 -23.16
N ARG A 313 -7.02 -5.82 -24.36
CA ARG A 313 -7.67 -7.13 -24.52
C ARG A 313 -6.81 -8.26 -23.98
N LEU A 314 -5.51 -8.23 -24.28
CA LEU A 314 -4.53 -9.20 -23.76
C LEU A 314 -4.46 -9.14 -22.24
N GLY A 315 -4.33 -7.95 -21.66
CA GLY A 315 -4.31 -7.76 -20.21
C GLY A 315 -5.55 -8.32 -19.52
N GLN A 316 -6.75 -8.03 -20.04
CA GLN A 316 -8.01 -8.58 -19.52
C GLN A 316 -8.08 -10.11 -19.66
N GLY A 317 -7.62 -10.65 -20.79
CA GLY A 317 -7.55 -12.09 -21.04
C GLY A 317 -6.60 -12.80 -20.06
N LEU A 318 -5.39 -12.28 -19.89
CA LEU A 318 -4.41 -12.80 -18.91
C LEU A 318 -4.97 -12.72 -17.48
N LEU A 319 -5.68 -11.65 -17.15
CA LEU A 319 -6.24 -11.49 -15.82
C LEU A 319 -7.31 -12.56 -15.52
N ILE A 320 -8.21 -12.83 -16.47
CA ILE A 320 -9.24 -13.88 -16.32
C ILE A 320 -8.57 -15.26 -16.28
N ALA A 321 -7.65 -15.54 -17.21
CA ALA A 321 -6.89 -16.79 -17.22
C ALA A 321 -6.12 -17.00 -15.92
N GLY A 322 -5.52 -15.94 -15.36
CA GLY A 322 -4.85 -15.95 -14.08
C GLY A 322 -5.76 -16.41 -12.95
N HIS A 323 -6.95 -15.82 -12.82
CA HIS A 323 -7.92 -16.25 -11.81
C HIS A 323 -8.34 -17.71 -11.98
N LEU A 324 -8.59 -18.16 -13.21
CA LEU A 324 -8.98 -19.56 -13.49
C LEU A 324 -7.85 -20.54 -13.13
N LEU A 325 -6.60 -20.21 -13.46
CA LEU A 325 -5.44 -21.05 -13.14
C LEU A 325 -5.21 -21.19 -11.64
N VAL A 326 -5.49 -20.16 -10.85
CA VAL A 326 -5.35 -20.20 -9.38
C VAL A 326 -6.44 -21.05 -8.70
N LEU A 327 -7.56 -21.29 -9.36
CA LEU A 327 -8.58 -22.24 -8.89
C LEU A 327 -8.12 -23.69 -9.06
N ILE A 328 -7.23 -23.97 -10.01
CA ILE A 328 -6.68 -25.31 -10.22
C ILE A 328 -5.71 -25.62 -9.07
N PRO A 329 -5.99 -26.63 -8.22
CA PRO A 329 -5.25 -26.88 -6.99
C PRO A 329 -3.94 -27.64 -7.26
N TRP A 330 -3.17 -27.18 -8.24
CA TRP A 330 -1.87 -27.73 -8.64
C TRP A 330 -0.80 -26.66 -8.53
N LYS A 331 0.42 -27.08 -8.16
CA LYS A 331 1.57 -26.19 -7.90
C LYS A 331 1.82 -25.20 -9.04
N TRP A 332 2.05 -25.70 -10.25
CA TRP A 332 2.47 -24.86 -11.37
C TRP A 332 1.36 -23.95 -11.93
N PRO A 333 0.12 -24.44 -12.13
CA PRO A 333 -1.01 -23.58 -12.49
C PRO A 333 -1.23 -22.45 -11.48
N TYR A 334 -1.17 -22.75 -10.18
CA TYR A 334 -1.29 -21.75 -9.13
C TYR A 334 -0.24 -20.64 -9.28
N LEU A 335 1.04 -21.01 -9.43
CA LEU A 335 2.13 -20.04 -9.58
C LEU A 335 2.01 -19.21 -10.86
N LEU A 336 1.68 -19.86 -11.99
CA LEU A 336 1.47 -19.19 -13.27
C LEU A 336 0.28 -18.23 -13.18
N GLY A 337 -0.81 -18.64 -12.55
CA GLY A 337 -1.98 -17.80 -12.37
C GLY A 337 -1.68 -16.54 -11.56
N LEU A 338 -0.88 -16.65 -10.49
CA LEU A 338 -0.38 -15.49 -9.74
C LEU A 338 0.48 -14.57 -10.60
N LEU A 339 1.33 -15.12 -11.46
CA LEU A 339 2.16 -14.32 -12.39
C LEU A 339 1.29 -13.53 -13.38
N LEU A 340 0.26 -14.15 -13.95
CA LEU A 340 -0.64 -13.49 -14.89
C LEU A 340 -1.41 -12.34 -14.23
N ILE A 341 -1.89 -12.54 -12.99
CA ILE A 341 -2.52 -11.48 -12.20
C ILE A 341 -1.51 -10.36 -11.91
N ALA A 342 -0.27 -10.70 -11.52
CA ALA A 342 0.76 -9.72 -11.21
C ALA A 342 1.17 -8.88 -12.45
N LEU A 343 1.28 -9.51 -13.63
CA LEU A 343 1.54 -8.82 -14.90
C LEU A 343 0.46 -7.78 -15.21
N TYR A 344 -0.82 -8.13 -15.02
CA TYR A 344 -1.91 -7.18 -15.16
C TYR A 344 -1.78 -6.01 -14.18
N ILE A 345 -1.50 -6.28 -12.89
CA ILE A 345 -1.32 -5.21 -11.89
C ILE A 345 -0.18 -4.27 -12.28
N GLY A 346 0.94 -4.82 -12.77
CA GLY A 346 2.10 -4.06 -13.23
C GLY A 346 1.78 -3.12 -14.39
N ASP A 347 0.95 -3.56 -15.33
CA ASP A 347 0.51 -2.75 -16.47
C ASP A 347 -0.60 -1.74 -16.12
N ASP A 348 -1.53 -2.14 -15.26
CA ASP A 348 -2.64 -1.29 -14.83
C ASP A 348 -2.14 -0.06 -14.06
N ASN A 349 -1.02 -0.17 -13.34
CA ASN A 349 -0.55 0.90 -12.48
C ASN A 349 -0.10 2.18 -13.20
N PRO A 350 0.82 2.12 -14.18
CA PRO A 350 1.17 3.27 -15.01
C PRO A 350 -0.02 3.80 -15.80
N THR A 351 -0.86 2.90 -16.32
CA THR A 351 -2.03 3.28 -17.13
C THR A 351 -3.03 4.10 -16.32
N VAL A 352 -3.38 3.65 -15.11
CA VAL A 352 -4.26 4.42 -14.19
C VAL A 352 -3.64 5.74 -13.77
N ASN A 353 -2.31 5.80 -13.58
CA ASN A 353 -1.66 7.09 -13.31
C ASN A 353 -1.95 8.05 -14.46
N ARG A 354 -1.58 7.66 -15.69
CA ARG A 354 -1.75 8.50 -16.87
C ARG A 354 -3.20 8.95 -17.07
N GLU A 355 -4.15 8.01 -17.11
CA GLU A 355 -5.58 8.32 -17.32
C GLU A 355 -6.16 9.23 -16.24
N LEU A 356 -5.68 9.13 -15.00
CA LEU A 356 -6.19 9.96 -13.90
C LEU A 356 -5.65 11.39 -13.96
N TYR A 357 -4.39 11.59 -14.38
CA TYR A 357 -3.80 12.93 -14.56
C TYR A 357 -4.30 13.63 -15.81
N GLU A 358 -4.57 12.88 -16.88
CA GLU A 358 -5.08 13.45 -18.13
C GLU A 358 -6.59 13.75 -18.06
N SER A 359 -7.29 13.35 -16.99
CA SER A 359 -8.72 13.61 -16.84
C SER A 359 -8.98 15.03 -16.33
N GLU A 360 -9.77 15.82 -17.08
CA GLU A 360 -10.18 17.19 -16.72
C GLU A 360 -11.03 17.29 -15.43
N VAL A 361 -11.39 16.15 -14.83
CA VAL A 361 -12.46 16.02 -13.82
C VAL A 361 -11.94 16.15 -12.38
N VAL A 362 -10.63 16.19 -12.13
CA VAL A 362 -10.08 16.08 -10.77
C VAL A 362 -8.99 17.13 -10.53
N ASP A 363 -9.11 17.86 -9.42
CA ASP A 363 -8.02 18.63 -8.83
C ASP A 363 -6.81 17.70 -8.61
N ASP A 364 -5.72 17.95 -9.35
CA ASP A 364 -4.54 17.07 -9.49
C ASP A 364 -3.98 16.58 -8.16
N ASP A 365 -4.06 17.43 -7.12
CA ASP A 365 -3.60 17.12 -5.77
C ASP A 365 -4.43 16.05 -5.05
N SER A 366 -5.73 16.02 -5.31
CA SER A 366 -6.66 15.12 -4.65
C SER A 366 -6.78 13.78 -5.38
N ALA A 367 -6.44 13.74 -6.68
CA ALA A 367 -6.61 12.58 -7.54
C ALA A 367 -5.79 11.38 -7.05
N ILE A 368 -4.50 11.60 -6.79
CA ILE A 368 -3.55 10.57 -6.35
C ILE A 368 -3.93 10.04 -4.96
N ILE A 369 -4.27 10.93 -4.04
CA ILE A 369 -4.70 10.54 -2.69
C ILE A 369 -5.94 9.66 -2.77
N ASN A 370 -6.93 10.04 -3.59
CA ASN A 370 -8.12 9.24 -3.80
C ASN A 370 -7.79 7.90 -4.48
N LYS A 371 -6.83 7.85 -5.42
CA LYS A 371 -6.31 6.60 -6.01
C LYS A 371 -5.78 5.66 -4.92
N TYR A 372 -4.83 6.13 -4.10
CA TYR A 372 -4.24 5.32 -3.04
C TYR A 372 -5.28 4.92 -1.99
N ARG A 373 -6.24 5.79 -1.69
CA ARG A 373 -7.31 5.50 -0.73
C ARG A 373 -8.24 4.40 -1.22
N PHE A 374 -8.76 4.47 -2.46
CA PHE A 374 -9.64 3.42 -2.98
C PHE A 374 -8.89 2.11 -3.22
N SER A 375 -7.62 2.16 -3.62
CA SER A 375 -6.76 0.97 -3.66
C SER A 375 -6.51 0.39 -2.27
N THR A 376 -6.33 1.22 -1.24
CA THR A 376 -6.18 0.74 0.15
C THR A 376 -7.49 0.15 0.66
N ALA A 377 -8.62 0.76 0.34
CA ALA A 377 -9.95 0.23 0.66
C ALA A 377 -10.17 -1.17 0.06
N GLY A 378 -9.83 -1.37 -1.22
CA GLY A 378 -9.89 -2.68 -1.86
C GLY A 378 -9.02 -3.73 -1.16
N GLY A 379 -7.81 -3.35 -0.75
CA GLY A 379 -6.93 -4.23 0.01
C GLY A 379 -7.46 -4.60 1.39
N LEU A 380 -8.05 -3.63 2.10
CA LEU A 380 -8.68 -3.86 3.41
C LEU A 380 -9.94 -4.73 3.28
N LEU A 381 -10.74 -4.56 2.22
CA LEU A 381 -11.86 -5.45 1.92
C LEU A 381 -11.39 -6.89 1.69
N CYS A 382 -10.32 -7.11 0.90
CA CYS A 382 -9.72 -8.43 0.75
C CYS A 382 -9.29 -9.03 2.09
N GLN A 383 -8.70 -8.23 2.98
CA GLN A 383 -8.33 -8.69 4.31
C GLN A 383 -9.53 -9.11 5.14
N LEU A 384 -10.60 -8.31 5.18
CA LEU A 384 -11.81 -8.63 5.93
C LEU A 384 -12.48 -9.92 5.43
N VAL A 385 -12.57 -10.09 4.10
CA VAL A 385 -13.10 -11.32 3.50
C VAL A 385 -12.22 -12.52 3.87
N LEU A 386 -10.90 -12.38 3.72
CA LEU A 386 -9.94 -13.41 4.10
C LEU A 386 -10.11 -13.84 5.58
N PHE A 387 -10.12 -12.88 6.50
CA PHE A 387 -10.29 -13.20 7.92
C PHE A 387 -11.64 -13.81 8.22
N GLY A 388 -12.71 -13.35 7.56
CA GLY A 388 -14.04 -13.95 7.70
C GLY A 388 -14.04 -15.42 7.30
N LEU A 389 -13.48 -15.74 6.14
CA LEU A 389 -13.34 -17.12 5.66
C LEU A 389 -12.47 -17.96 6.60
N LEU A 390 -11.36 -17.41 7.08
CA LEU A 390 -10.48 -18.09 8.04
C LEU A 390 -11.19 -18.36 9.37
N VAL A 391 -11.95 -17.42 9.91
CA VAL A 391 -12.73 -17.63 11.15
C VAL A 391 -13.75 -18.75 10.98
N VAL A 392 -14.46 -18.79 9.85
CA VAL A 392 -15.43 -19.85 9.56
C VAL A 392 -14.72 -21.21 9.41
N ALA A 393 -13.66 -21.29 8.63
CA ALA A 393 -12.87 -22.51 8.45
C ALA A 393 -12.25 -23.00 9.78
N SER A 394 -11.71 -22.08 10.58
CA SER A 394 -11.15 -22.36 11.90
C SER A 394 -12.21 -22.86 12.90
N ALA A 395 -13.37 -22.21 12.96
CA ALA A 395 -14.44 -22.59 13.88
C ALA A 395 -15.02 -23.97 13.55
N THR A 396 -15.24 -24.26 12.27
CA THR A 396 -15.80 -25.54 11.80
C THR A 396 -14.85 -26.72 11.98
N HIS A 397 -13.53 -26.49 11.97
CA HIS A 397 -12.51 -27.54 12.10
C HIS A 397 -11.72 -27.50 13.41
N GLY A 398 -12.11 -26.65 14.38
CA GLY A 398 -11.43 -26.54 15.68
C GLY A 398 -9.98 -26.05 15.60
N LEU A 399 -9.62 -25.29 14.56
CA LEU A 399 -8.26 -24.81 14.33
C LEU A 399 -8.05 -23.39 14.86
N SER A 400 -6.92 -23.11 15.51
CA SER A 400 -6.58 -21.73 15.82
C SER A 400 -6.41 -20.89 14.54
N LEU A 401 -6.85 -19.62 14.55
CA LEU A 401 -6.66 -18.69 13.42
C LEU A 401 -5.19 -18.54 13.01
N LEU A 402 -4.30 -18.57 14.00
CA LEU A 402 -2.86 -18.45 13.79
C LEU A 402 -2.30 -19.65 13.01
N ALA A 403 -2.97 -20.81 13.01
CA ALA A 403 -2.51 -22.00 12.29
C ALA A 403 -2.38 -21.76 10.78
N PHE A 404 -3.20 -20.88 10.19
CA PHE A 404 -3.05 -20.51 8.79
C PHE A 404 -1.78 -19.68 8.53
N PHE A 405 -1.50 -18.71 9.40
CA PHE A 405 -0.39 -17.76 9.25
C PHE A 405 0.96 -18.32 9.71
N LYS A 406 0.94 -19.27 10.65
CA LYS A 406 2.11 -19.99 11.17
C LYS A 406 1.86 -21.50 11.12
N PRO A 407 1.78 -22.08 9.91
CA PRO A 407 1.56 -23.52 9.75
C PRO A 407 2.71 -24.33 10.30
N ALA A 408 2.39 -25.37 11.09
CA ALA A 408 3.37 -26.35 11.56
C ALA A 408 3.70 -27.39 10.46
N ASN A 409 2.73 -27.70 9.60
CA ASN A 409 2.86 -28.61 8.46
C ASN A 409 1.78 -28.28 7.40
N ALA A 410 1.86 -28.92 6.23
CA ALA A 410 0.96 -28.66 5.09
C ALA A 410 -0.35 -29.47 5.11
N SER A 411 -0.70 -30.15 6.22
CA SER A 411 -1.84 -31.08 6.28
C SER A 411 -3.20 -30.45 5.99
N HIS A 412 -3.37 -29.17 6.34
CA HIS A 412 -4.62 -28.44 6.11
C HIS A 412 -4.73 -27.79 4.71
N TRP A 413 -3.86 -28.17 3.76
CA TRP A 413 -3.85 -27.61 2.41
C TRP A 413 -5.22 -27.71 1.73
N PHE A 414 -5.87 -28.88 1.78
CA PHE A 414 -7.18 -29.06 1.15
C PHE A 414 -8.20 -28.10 1.78
N LEU A 415 -8.31 -28.08 3.10
CA LEU A 415 -9.21 -27.18 3.82
C LEU A 415 -9.04 -25.71 3.38
N TYR A 416 -7.82 -25.17 3.41
CA TYR A 416 -7.59 -23.78 3.04
C TYR A 416 -7.77 -23.50 1.55
N THR A 417 -7.56 -24.51 0.70
CA THR A 417 -7.85 -24.38 -0.74
C THR A 417 -9.35 -24.17 -0.98
N TRP A 418 -10.20 -25.02 -0.41
CA TRP A 418 -11.65 -24.98 -0.66
C TRP A 418 -12.38 -23.93 0.18
N ALA A 419 -12.05 -23.82 1.46
CA ALA A 419 -12.76 -22.92 2.37
C ALA A 419 -12.29 -21.46 2.28
N VAL A 420 -11.08 -21.20 1.74
CA VAL A 420 -10.50 -19.85 1.72
C VAL A 420 -10.05 -19.43 0.33
N ASN A 421 -9.13 -20.16 -0.33
CA ASN A 421 -8.58 -19.76 -1.63
C ASN A 421 -9.68 -19.60 -2.68
N TRP A 422 -10.50 -20.64 -2.88
CA TRP A 422 -11.55 -20.65 -3.89
C TRP A 422 -12.57 -19.50 -3.72
N PRO A 423 -13.22 -19.33 -2.56
CA PRO A 423 -14.12 -18.19 -2.34
C PRO A 423 -13.43 -16.84 -2.58
N LEU A 424 -12.19 -16.68 -2.11
CA LEU A 424 -11.46 -15.40 -2.24
C LEU A 424 -11.11 -15.08 -3.70
N VAL A 425 -10.69 -16.09 -4.48
CA VAL A 425 -10.44 -15.98 -5.92
C VAL A 425 -11.73 -15.66 -6.67
N LEU A 426 -12.83 -16.33 -6.34
CA LEU A 426 -14.14 -16.08 -6.96
C LEU A 426 -14.65 -14.66 -6.65
N CYS A 427 -14.45 -14.16 -5.44
CA CYS A 427 -14.72 -12.75 -5.11
C CYS A 427 -13.86 -11.81 -5.95
N SER A 428 -12.55 -12.06 -6.05
CA SER A 428 -11.63 -11.25 -6.87
C SER A 428 -12.04 -11.25 -8.35
N LEU A 429 -12.38 -12.42 -8.89
CA LEU A 429 -12.84 -12.58 -10.26
C LEU A 429 -14.17 -11.86 -10.49
N GLY A 430 -15.12 -11.93 -9.56
CA GLY A 430 -16.39 -11.21 -9.64
C GLY A 430 -16.20 -9.69 -9.70
N ILE A 431 -15.33 -9.13 -8.85
CA ILE A 431 -14.98 -7.70 -8.88
C ILE A 431 -14.29 -7.34 -10.21
N THR A 432 -13.39 -8.20 -10.70
CA THR A 432 -12.71 -8.04 -11.98
C THR A 432 -13.68 -8.00 -13.15
N LEU A 433 -14.62 -8.95 -13.22
CA LEU A 433 -15.63 -8.99 -14.28
C LEU A 433 -16.52 -7.75 -14.24
N ALA A 434 -16.96 -7.34 -13.04
CA ALA A 434 -17.72 -6.11 -12.87
C ALA A 434 -16.93 -4.87 -13.36
N ASN A 435 -15.62 -4.82 -13.09
CA ASN A 435 -14.76 -3.74 -13.57
C ASN A 435 -14.65 -3.72 -15.10
N ILE A 436 -14.45 -4.88 -15.75
CA ILE A 436 -14.37 -4.99 -17.21
C ILE A 436 -15.70 -4.54 -17.85
N VAL A 437 -16.84 -4.95 -17.31
CA VAL A 437 -18.17 -4.55 -17.79
C VAL A 437 -18.37 -3.04 -17.62
N ASN A 438 -18.01 -2.48 -16.46
CA ASN A 438 -18.13 -1.04 -16.22
C ASN A 438 -17.31 -0.22 -17.22
N HIS A 439 -16.10 -0.67 -17.52
CA HIS A 439 -15.22 0.00 -18.47
C HIS A 439 -15.73 -0.08 -19.92
N ARG A 440 -16.35 -1.20 -20.31
CA ARG A 440 -17.03 -1.32 -21.62
C ARG A 440 -18.22 -0.37 -21.75
N LYS A 441 -19.02 -0.23 -20.69
CA LYS A 441 -20.17 0.70 -20.67
C LYS A 441 -19.73 2.16 -20.81
N GLN A 442 -18.62 2.53 -20.18
CA GLN A 442 -18.03 3.88 -20.31
C GLN A 442 -17.56 4.15 -21.74
N ALA A 443 -16.78 3.24 -22.32
CA ALA A 443 -16.30 3.38 -23.70
C ALA A 443 -17.44 3.50 -24.73
N ALA A 444 -18.56 2.81 -24.51
CA ALA A 444 -19.74 2.90 -25.35
C ALA A 444 -20.51 4.24 -25.18
N ALA A 445 -20.44 4.86 -24.00
CA ALA A 445 -21.08 6.15 -23.73
C ALA A 445 -20.29 7.33 -24.34
N ASP A 446 -18.96 7.23 -24.38
CA ASP A 446 -18.08 8.27 -24.90
C ASP A 446 -17.98 8.27 -26.44
N HIS A 447 -18.31 7.14 -27.10
CA HIS A 447 -18.33 7.00 -28.56
C HIS A 447 -19.60 6.26 -29.08
N PRO A 448 -20.76 6.95 -29.14
CA PRO A 448 -22.03 6.33 -29.56
C PRO A 448 -22.05 5.82 -31.02
N SER A 449 -21.06 6.21 -31.85
CA SER A 449 -20.95 5.79 -33.26
C SER A 449 -20.30 4.42 -33.48
N GLN A 450 -19.74 3.79 -32.44
CA GLN A 450 -19.13 2.45 -32.54
C GLN A 450 -20.00 1.32 -31.96
N ALA A 451 -21.23 1.63 -31.55
CA ALA A 451 -22.19 0.66 -31.00
C ALA A 451 -23.20 0.15 -32.05
N LYS A 452 -22.77 -0.04 -33.30
CA LYS A 452 -23.53 -0.76 -34.33
C LYS A 452 -22.72 -1.92 -34.89
#